data_AF-A0A7W0H4C1-F1
#
_entry.id   AF-A0A7W0H4C1-F1
#
_cell.length_a   1.000
_cell.length_b   1.000
_cell.length_c   1.000
_cell.angle_alpha   90.00
_cell.angle_beta   90.00
_cell.angle_gamma   90.00
#
_symmetry.space_group_name_H-M   'P 1'
#
loop_
_entity.id
_entity.type
_entity.pdbx_description
1 polymer ?
#
loop_
_entity_poly.entity_id
_entity_poly.type
_entity_poly.pdbx_seq_one_letter_code
_entity_poly.pdbx_strand_id
1 'polypeptide(L)' 'MRSREGPGEWALTIRGQRRRRWTIEASMATLERPLTVCAVEAQGGRLSGWRFDRRTAVLRVTLEARRGTLVARGC' A
#
# COMPACT_ATOMS: atom_id res chain seq x y z
N MET A 1 4.28 9.83 6.99
CA MET A 1 4.32 8.72 6.00
C MET A 1 4.95 9.26 4.72
N ARG A 2 5.42 8.39 3.82
CA ARG A 2 5.96 8.84 2.52
C ARG A 2 5.46 7.92 1.41
N SER A 3 4.69 8.46 0.47
CA SER A 3 4.26 7.79 -0.76
C SER A 3 5.34 7.94 -1.84
N ARG A 4 5.52 6.93 -2.67
CA ARG A 4 6.37 6.95 -3.86
C ARG A 4 5.72 6.12 -4.97
N GLU A 5 5.71 6.68 -6.16
CA GLU A 5 5.25 6.01 -7.38
C GLU A 5 6.48 5.53 -8.15
N GLY A 6 6.43 4.28 -8.62
CA GLY A 6 7.45 3.66 -9.43
C GLY A 6 6.85 3.06 -10.70
N PRO A 7 7.68 2.64 -11.66
CA PRO A 7 7.20 1.96 -12.86
C PRO A 7 6.49 0.65 -12.50
N GLY A 8 5.16 0.61 -12.61
CA GLY A 8 4.35 -0.58 -12.32
C GLY A 8 4.26 -0.95 -10.84
N GLU A 9 4.64 -0.04 -9.94
CA GLU A 9 4.52 -0.26 -8.50
C GLU A 9 4.27 1.04 -7.74
N TRP A 10 3.63 0.92 -6.58
CA TRP A 10 3.41 2.00 -5.65
C TRP A 10 3.94 1.59 -4.28
N ALA A 11 4.67 2.47 -3.61
CA ALA A 11 5.26 2.20 -2.31
C ALA A 11 4.88 3.26 -1.27
N LEU A 12 4.56 2.81 -0.06
CA LEU A 12 4.25 3.65 1.08
C LEU A 12 5.11 3.29 2.28
N THR A 13 6.01 4.19 2.65
CA THR A 13 6.80 4.07 3.86
C THR A 13 6.04 4.63 5.06
N ILE A 14 5.84 3.76 6.05
CA ILE A 14 5.24 4.07 7.34
C ILE A 14 6.35 4.19 8.37
N ARG A 15 6.31 5.27 9.15
CA ARG A 15 7.17 5.50 10.31
C ARG A 15 6.31 6.05 11.42
N GLY A 16 6.15 5.28 12.48
CA GLY A 16 5.44 5.65 13.69
C GLY A 16 6.32 5.45 14.92
N GLN A 17 5.92 6.09 16.02
CA GLN A 17 6.64 5.98 17.30
C GLN A 17 6.40 4.62 17.99
N ARG A 18 5.19 4.07 17.88
CA ARG A 18 4.79 2.76 18.44
C ARG A 18 4.23 1.83 17.37
N ARG A 19 4.31 0.52 17.63
CA ARG A 19 3.69 -0.49 16.78
C ARG A 19 2.18 -0.40 16.92
N ARG A 20 1.46 -0.26 15.81
CA ARG A 20 0.00 -0.25 15.78
C ARG A 20 -0.52 -0.87 14.49
N ARG A 21 -1.80 -1.23 14.50
CA ARG A 21 -2.55 -1.61 13.30
C ARG A 21 -2.88 -0.34 12.51
N TRP A 22 -2.66 -0.40 11.22
CA TRP A 22 -2.94 0.64 10.24
C TRP A 22 -3.92 0.10 9.22
N THR A 23 -4.95 0.90 8.92
CA THR A 23 -5.82 0.70 7.77
C THR A 23 -5.51 1.82 6.80
N ILE A 24 -5.10 1.45 5.59
CA ILE A 24 -4.63 2.37 4.56
C ILE A 24 -5.54 2.20 3.36
N GLU A 25 -6.07 3.31 2.88
CA GLU A 25 -6.80 3.39 1.63
C GLU A 25 -6.05 4.33 0.69
N ALA A 26 -5.80 3.86 -0.52
CA ALA A 26 -5.11 4.63 -1.54
C ALA A 26 -5.82 4.43 -2.87
N SER A 27 -6.11 5.53 -3.57
CA SER A 27 -6.61 5.48 -4.93
C SER A 27 -5.45 5.26 -5.89
N MET A 28 -5.51 4.18 -6.66
CA MET A 28 -4.53 3.87 -7.70
C MET A 28 -4.85 4.58 -9.02
N ALA A 29 -6.05 5.12 -9.17
CA ALA A 29 -6.45 5.90 -10.34
C ALA A 29 -5.82 7.31 -10.38
N THR A 30 -5.35 7.81 -9.24
CA THR A 30 -4.73 9.15 -9.14
C THR A 30 -3.22 9.15 -9.30
N LEU A 31 -2.62 7.98 -9.52
CA LEU A 31 -1.19 7.86 -9.80
C LEU A 31 -0.91 8.42 -11.20
N GLU A 32 0.33 8.87 -11.46
CA GLU A 32 0.74 9.33 -12.79
C GLU A 32 0.49 8.27 -13.87
N ARG A 33 0.62 6.99 -13.48
CA ARG A 33 0.24 5.84 -14.29
C ARG A 33 -0.73 4.99 -13.46
N PRO A 34 -2.02 4.93 -13.84
CA PRO A 34 -2.99 4.12 -13.14
C PRO A 34 -2.52 2.68 -13.00
N LEU A 35 -2.64 2.14 -11.79
CA LEU A 35 -2.09 0.83 -11.43
C LEU A 35 -3.22 -0.15 -11.09
N THR A 36 -3.24 -1.31 -11.77
CA THR A 36 -4.11 -2.43 -11.37
C THR A 36 -3.37 -3.30 -10.38
N VAL A 37 -3.66 -3.18 -9.09
CA VAL A 37 -2.89 -3.87 -8.05
C VAL A 37 -3.18 -5.37 -8.07
N CYS A 38 -2.11 -6.15 -8.18
CA CYS A 38 -2.15 -7.61 -8.23
C CYS A 38 -1.42 -8.27 -7.07
N ALA A 39 -0.41 -7.61 -6.50
CA ALA A 39 0.31 -8.09 -5.33
C ALA A 39 0.56 -6.96 -4.35
N VAL A 40 0.56 -7.29 -3.06
CA VAL A 40 0.89 -6.37 -1.98
C VAL A 40 1.84 -7.05 -1.01
N GLU A 41 2.96 -6.39 -0.75
CA GLU A 41 4.02 -6.85 0.14
C GLU A 41 4.23 -5.84 1.27
N ALA A 42 4.53 -6.33 2.48
CA ALA A 42 4.88 -5.49 3.62
C ALA A 42 6.29 -5.84 4.11
N GLN A 43 7.21 -4.88 4.03
CA GLN A 43 8.57 -4.99 4.54
C GLN A 43 8.67 -4.27 5.89
N GLY A 44 9.10 -4.95 6.95
CA GLY A 44 9.20 -4.36 8.30
C GLY A 44 7.87 -4.28 9.07
N GLY A 45 6.81 -4.94 8.58
CA GLY A 45 5.53 -5.05 9.26
C GLY A 45 4.85 -6.38 8.96
N ARG A 46 3.70 -6.62 9.60
CA ARG A 46 2.87 -7.80 9.32
C ARG A 46 1.65 -7.36 8.51
N LEU A 47 1.59 -7.78 7.26
CA LEU A 47 0.38 -7.64 6.45
C LEU A 47 -0.72 -8.52 7.07
N SER A 48 -1.85 -7.90 7.42
CA SER A 48 -3.01 -8.62 7.96
C SER A 48 -4.01 -8.98 6.86
N GLY A 49 -4.09 -8.14 5.83
CA GLY A 49 -4.92 -8.39 4.66
C GLY A 49 -4.91 -7.18 3.73
N TRP A 50 -5.31 -7.40 2.48
CA TRP A 50 -5.50 -6.35 1.50
C TRP A 50 -6.59 -6.74 0.52
N ARG A 51 -7.17 -5.72 -0.13
CA ARG A 51 -8.13 -5.88 -1.21
C ARG A 51 -7.98 -4.71 -2.18
N PHE A 52 -8.07 -5.00 -3.46
CA PHE A 52 -8.16 -4.00 -4.51
C PHE A 52 -9.56 -4.04 -5.13
N ASP A 53 -10.20 -2.88 -5.22
CA ASP A 53 -11.44 -2.71 -5.96
C ASP A 53 -11.11 -2.19 -7.36
N ARG A 54 -11.32 -3.05 -8.37
CA ARG A 54 -11.06 -2.70 -9.78
C ARG A 54 -12.02 -1.66 -10.34
N ARG A 55 -13.23 -1.52 -9.77
CA ARG A 55 -14.23 -0.55 -10.26
C ARG A 55 -13.90 0.87 -9.81
N THR A 56 -13.42 1.01 -8.57
CA THR A 56 -13.06 2.31 -7.97
C THR A 56 -11.55 2.57 -8.00
N ALA A 57 -10.75 1.59 -8.44
CA ALA A 57 -9.29 1.59 -8.37
C ALA A 57 -8.75 1.87 -6.95
N VAL A 58 -9.48 1.51 -5.91
CA VAL A 58 -9.06 1.73 -4.51
C VAL A 58 -8.38 0.49 -3.96
N LEU A 59 -7.16 0.68 -3.46
CA LEU A 59 -6.44 -0.30 -2.66
C LEU A 59 -6.72 -0.06 -1.18
N ARG A 60 -7.30 -1.06 -0.50
CA ARG A 60 -7.44 -1.10 0.95
C ARG A 60 -6.47 -2.12 1.53
N VAL A 61 -5.64 -1.70 2.48
CA VAL A 61 -4.62 -2.53 3.13
C VAL A 61 -4.72 -2.40 4.63
N THR A 62 -4.66 -3.53 5.33
CA THR A 62 -4.50 -3.59 6.78
C THR A 62 -3.15 -4.22 7.12
N LEU A 63 -2.33 -3.51 7.89
CA LEU A 63 -1.06 -4.02 8.36
C LEU A 63 -0.73 -3.54 9.76
N GLU A 64 0.10 -4.31 10.46
CA GLU A 64 0.64 -3.92 11.76
C GLU A 64 2.11 -3.59 11.62
N ALA A 65 2.47 -2.34 11.91
CA ALA A 65 3.85 -1.88 11.75
C ALA A 65 4.16 -0.74 12.74
N ARG A 66 5.40 -0.72 13.23
CA ARG A 66 6.00 0.50 13.79
C ARG A 66 6.69 1.30 12.69
N ARG A 67 7.47 0.62 11.86
CA ARG A 67 8.24 1.17 10.74
C ARG A 67 8.22 0.12 9.64
N GLY A 68 7.94 0.48 8.40
CA GLY A 68 7.94 -0.48 7.31
C GLY A 68 7.57 0.17 5.99
N THR A 69 7.69 -0.59 4.92
CA THR A 69 7.31 -0.18 3.57
C THR A 69 6.26 -1.15 3.07
N LEU A 70 5.12 -0.60 2.67
CA LEU A 70 4.10 -1.29 1.90
C LEU A 70 4.44 -1.12 0.42
N VAL A 71 4.42 -2.20 -0.35
CA VAL A 71 4.64 -2.16 -1.80
C VAL A 71 3.44 -2.82 -2.47
N ALA A 72 2.78 -2.10 -3.37
CA ALA A 72 1.73 -2.63 -4.23
C ALA A 72 2.30 -2.73 -5.65
N ARG A 73 2.21 -3.91 -6.26
CA ARG A 73 2.66 -4.16 -7.63
C ARG A 73 1.48 -4.29 -8.58
N GLY A 74 1.65 -3.71 -9.76
CA GLY A 74 0.71 -3.84 -10.87
C GLY A 74 0.79 -5.19 -11.55
N CYS A 75 -0.33 -5.58 -12.15
CA CYS A 75 -0.30 -6.17 -13.48
C CYS A 75 -0.38 -5.02 -14.50
#